data_AF-A0A182S778-F1
#
_entry.id   AF-A0A182S778-F1
#
_cell.length_a   1.000
_cell.length_b   1.000
_cell.length_c   1.000
_cell.angle_alpha   90.00
_cell.angle_beta   90.00
_cell.angle_gamma   90.00
#
_symmetry.space_group_name_H-M   'P 1'
#
loop_
_entity.id
_entity.type
_entity.pdbx_description
1 polymer ?
#
loop_
_entity_poly.entity_id
_entity_poly.type
_entity_poly.pdbx_seq_one_letter_code
_entity_poly.pdbx_strand_id
1 'polypeptide(L)'
;MKPLYWTRILAPKSSAGKSANVMSTSLSDETDGTSSFPAASTNNSDASNGEIQSSSKVPETNNASPPASMETEKRLGLWQELEETSLDNLEEFTQLFSRQVIIPKLREKVEKPEKTIKILDCKRSQNVGIFAKSLHVEWDEIECAIYHCDTSIVSLEAMQKILEIKASDEELMQIREYAESSVTNNNNAIPLDQPEQFLLRISSISFFSERISCIVFQAEFEEHYKCVSRKLKTVKQTCEFLMESEELKHLFSIILTLGNFMNGGNRTRGQADGFGLEILSKLKDVKSADTNTTLLHFIIRTYISQCRKSGIILQEIKLPIPDPADLDKAVIVDYDDCRMQLTMLRSKTEGM
;
A
#
# COMPACT_ATOMS: atom_id res chain seq x y z
N MET A 1 -31.81 -1.02 16.28
CA MET A 1 -31.41 -1.12 17.72
C MET A 1 -31.37 0.29 18.32
N LYS A 2 -31.48 0.46 19.65
CA LYS A 2 -31.28 1.76 20.32
C LYS A 2 -29.89 1.80 20.98
N PRO A 3 -29.13 2.91 20.91
CA PRO A 3 -27.78 2.98 21.47
C PRO A 3 -27.77 2.89 23.00
N LEU A 4 -26.81 2.14 23.54
CA LEU A 4 -26.59 1.99 24.98
C LEU A 4 -25.75 3.17 25.51
N TYR A 5 -26.41 4.11 26.19
CA TYR A 5 -25.76 5.15 27.00
C TYR A 5 -25.54 4.65 28.43
N TRP A 6 -24.35 4.89 29.00
CA TRP A 6 -23.97 4.42 30.34
C TRP A 6 -24.15 5.54 31.38
N THR A 7 -24.86 5.26 32.47
CA THR A 7 -25.06 6.21 33.57
C THR A 7 -24.01 5.97 34.65
N ARG A 8 -23.36 7.04 35.13
CA ARG A 8 -22.32 6.96 36.17
C ARG A 8 -22.93 6.48 37.49
N ILE A 9 -22.47 5.33 38.01
CA ILE A 9 -22.88 4.84 39.33
C ILE A 9 -22.32 5.78 40.39
N LEU A 10 -23.19 6.36 41.21
CA LEU A 10 -22.81 7.09 42.42
C LEU A 10 -22.63 6.08 43.56
N ALA A 11 -21.45 6.06 44.18
CA ALA A 11 -21.21 5.24 45.35
C ALA A 11 -22.08 5.73 46.54
N PRO A 12 -22.59 4.83 47.41
CA PRO A 12 -23.27 5.23 48.63
C PRO A 12 -22.35 6.09 49.51
N LYS A 13 -22.82 7.26 49.92
CA LYS A 13 -22.10 8.08 50.91
C LYS A 13 -22.16 7.39 52.28
N SER A 14 -21.03 7.32 52.97
CA SER A 14 -20.97 6.82 54.35
C SER A 14 -21.80 7.71 55.29
N SER A 15 -22.57 7.10 56.19
CA SER A 15 -23.47 7.80 57.08
C SER A 15 -22.75 8.37 58.31
N ALA A 16 -22.41 9.66 58.26
CA ALA A 16 -22.16 10.51 59.43
C ALA A 16 -23.22 11.62 59.43
N GLY A 17 -23.75 12.00 60.60
CA GLY A 17 -25.05 12.69 60.67
C GLY A 17 -25.10 14.00 61.46
N LYS A 18 -26.16 14.78 61.17
CA LYS A 18 -26.60 16.05 61.79
C LYS A 18 -25.67 17.25 61.49
N SER A 19 -26.16 18.49 61.37
CA SER A 19 -27.49 19.03 61.71
C SER A 19 -28.07 19.97 60.62
N ALA A 20 -29.18 20.65 60.92
CA ALA A 20 -30.00 21.49 60.03
C ALA A 20 -29.27 22.80 59.56
N ASN A 21 -29.76 23.60 58.59
CA ASN A 21 -31.03 24.34 58.69
C ASN A 21 -31.55 25.03 57.40
N VAL A 22 -32.85 25.38 57.38
CA VAL A 22 -33.55 26.48 56.64
C VAL A 22 -33.77 26.42 55.10
N MET A 23 -35.06 26.34 54.71
CA MET A 23 -35.86 26.99 53.61
C MET A 23 -35.32 27.07 52.14
N SER A 24 -36.11 26.79 51.08
CA SER A 24 -37.38 27.41 50.57
C SER A 24 -37.15 28.83 49.99
N THR A 25 -37.65 29.28 48.81
CA THR A 25 -38.75 28.86 47.88
C THR A 25 -38.26 28.75 46.41
N SER A 26 -38.94 28.16 45.41
CA SER A 26 -40.15 28.60 44.63
C SER A 26 -40.06 30.04 44.07
N LEU A 27 -40.49 30.39 42.84
CA LEU A 27 -41.20 29.69 41.74
C LEU A 27 -41.12 30.53 40.42
N SER A 28 -41.42 29.97 39.23
CA SER A 28 -42.04 30.64 38.03
C SER A 28 -41.36 31.86 37.35
N ASP A 29 -41.59 32.26 36.08
CA ASP A 29 -42.07 31.63 34.83
C ASP A 29 -41.73 32.57 33.64
N GLU A 30 -42.23 32.27 32.42
CA GLU A 30 -42.42 33.17 31.26
C GLU A 30 -41.19 33.60 30.42
N THR A 31 -41.32 33.93 29.13
CA THR A 31 -41.83 33.20 27.93
C THR A 31 -41.49 34.02 26.66
N ASP A 32 -41.33 33.35 25.51
CA ASP A 32 -41.46 33.80 24.10
C ASP A 32 -40.94 35.17 23.60
N GLY A 33 -40.36 35.17 22.38
CA GLY A 33 -39.91 36.43 21.72
C GLY A 33 -39.20 36.27 20.37
N THR A 34 -39.94 35.89 19.32
CA THR A 34 -39.57 36.05 17.87
C THR A 34 -39.14 37.48 17.50
N SER A 35 -38.35 37.81 16.46
CA SER A 35 -37.66 37.06 15.35
C SER A 35 -36.56 37.99 14.73
N SER A 36 -35.68 37.61 13.78
CA SER A 36 -35.95 37.45 12.31
C SER A 36 -34.64 37.14 11.51
N PHE A 37 -34.77 36.55 10.31
CA PHE A 37 -33.72 36.37 9.27
C PHE A 37 -33.74 37.54 8.24
N PRO A 38 -32.93 37.62 7.14
CA PRO A 38 -31.84 36.77 6.60
C PRO A 38 -30.45 37.50 6.67
N ALA A 39 -29.41 37.41 5.82
CA ALA A 39 -29.03 36.81 4.50
C ALA A 39 -27.47 36.59 4.49
N ALA A 40 -26.76 35.84 3.62
CA ALA A 40 -26.75 35.59 2.15
C ALA A 40 -26.25 36.79 1.29
N SER A 41 -25.27 36.70 0.36
CA SER A 41 -24.30 35.66 -0.06
C SER A 41 -23.19 36.31 -0.96
N THR A 42 -22.11 35.57 -1.31
CA THR A 42 -21.34 35.60 -2.61
C THR A 42 -21.01 36.95 -3.29
N ASN A 43 -19.79 37.24 -3.77
CA ASN A 43 -18.96 36.47 -4.73
C ASN A 43 -17.64 37.23 -5.06
N ASN A 44 -16.66 36.55 -5.69
CA ASN A 44 -15.75 36.96 -6.81
C ASN A 44 -15.13 38.39 -6.92
N SER A 45 -13.96 38.62 -7.54
CA SER A 45 -12.89 37.76 -8.12
C SER A 45 -11.61 38.59 -8.40
N ASP A 46 -10.58 37.91 -8.94
CA ASP A 46 -9.56 38.43 -9.88
C ASP A 46 -8.49 39.48 -9.45
N ALA A 47 -7.28 38.92 -9.24
CA ALA A 47 -6.15 39.04 -10.19
C ALA A 47 -5.11 40.18 -10.08
N SER A 48 -3.95 39.84 -10.68
CA SER A 48 -2.87 40.71 -11.20
C SER A 48 -1.72 41.10 -10.26
N ASN A 49 -0.55 40.59 -10.66
CA ASN A 49 0.80 41.05 -10.35
C ASN A 49 0.99 42.57 -10.24
N GLY A 50 1.95 42.97 -9.41
CA GLY A 50 2.58 44.29 -9.46
C GLY A 50 3.77 44.38 -8.51
N GLU A 51 5.00 44.25 -9.03
CA GLU A 51 6.20 44.63 -8.29
C GLU A 51 6.25 46.16 -8.13
N ILE A 52 6.81 46.66 -7.03
CA ILE A 52 7.68 47.85 -7.02
C ILE A 52 8.47 47.93 -5.72
N GLN A 53 9.66 48.52 -5.80
CA GLN A 53 10.64 48.62 -4.72
C GLN A 53 10.39 49.86 -3.82
N SER A 54 11.26 50.00 -2.81
CA SER A 54 11.43 51.17 -1.94
C SER A 54 10.35 51.42 -0.89
N SER A 55 10.60 52.18 0.19
CA SER A 55 11.80 52.34 1.02
C SER A 55 11.41 53.23 2.21
N SER A 56 11.86 52.86 3.41
CA SER A 56 12.10 53.78 4.53
C SER A 56 11.02 54.81 4.90
N LYS A 57 10.18 54.47 5.90
CA LYS A 57 9.89 55.40 7.01
C LYS A 57 9.36 54.69 8.24
N VAL A 58 10.02 54.95 9.37
CA VAL A 58 9.53 54.68 10.73
C VAL A 58 9.18 56.05 11.34
N PRO A 59 8.07 56.13 12.09
CA PRO A 59 8.23 56.58 13.48
C PRO A 59 7.47 55.72 14.48
N GLU A 60 8.09 55.65 15.66
CA GLU A 60 7.74 54.91 16.88
C GLU A 60 6.32 55.17 17.41
N THR A 61 5.74 54.15 18.06
CA THR A 61 4.90 54.34 19.25
C THR A 61 5.22 53.24 20.30
N ASN A 62 4.91 53.50 21.58
CA ASN A 62 5.55 52.82 22.72
C ASN A 62 4.82 51.57 23.26
N ASN A 63 5.63 50.65 23.79
CA ASN A 63 5.39 49.74 24.92
C ASN A 63 4.03 49.02 25.08
N ALA A 64 4.05 47.70 24.84
CA ALA A 64 3.40 46.72 25.73
C ALA A 64 4.10 45.35 25.58
N SER A 65 4.67 44.81 26.67
CA SER A 65 5.32 43.48 26.67
C SER A 65 4.33 42.37 27.04
N PRO A 66 4.09 41.37 26.18
CA PRO A 66 3.43 40.12 26.57
C PRO A 66 4.36 39.23 27.44
N PRO A 67 3.84 38.17 28.09
CA PRO A 67 4.61 37.36 29.04
C PRO A 67 5.67 36.48 28.34
N ALA A 68 6.67 36.06 29.11
CA ALA A 68 7.75 35.18 28.66
C ALA A 68 7.22 33.83 28.14
N SER A 69 7.14 33.70 26.83
CA SER A 69 7.03 32.40 26.16
C SER A 69 8.32 31.61 26.35
N MET A 70 8.21 30.32 26.65
CA MET A 70 9.36 29.41 26.61
C MET A 70 10.07 29.52 25.27
N GLU A 71 11.41 29.61 25.29
CA GLU A 71 12.20 29.53 24.07
C GLU A 71 12.09 28.12 23.50
N THR A 72 11.23 27.95 22.50
CA THR A 72 11.26 26.78 21.63
C THR A 72 12.56 26.85 20.85
N GLU A 73 13.62 26.20 21.35
CA GLU A 73 14.89 26.03 20.64
C GLU A 73 14.59 25.59 19.21
N LYS A 74 14.90 26.46 18.26
CA LYS A 74 14.56 26.28 16.85
C LYS A 74 15.59 25.35 16.22
N ARG A 75 15.55 24.08 16.64
CA ARG A 75 16.38 22.99 16.10
C ARG A 75 16.46 23.13 14.59
N LEU A 76 17.68 23.18 14.09
CA LEU A 76 17.93 23.28 12.67
C LEU A 76 17.54 21.94 12.02
N GLY A 77 17.27 21.96 10.72
CA GLY A 77 17.15 20.71 9.98
C GLY A 77 18.50 20.01 9.96
N LEU A 78 18.55 18.68 9.97
CA LEU A 78 19.80 17.91 9.90
C LEU A 78 20.76 18.42 8.80
N TRP A 79 20.22 18.74 7.62
CA TRP A 79 20.94 19.29 6.46
C TRP A 79 21.48 20.72 6.64
N GLN A 80 21.18 21.38 7.76
CA GLN A 80 21.66 22.70 8.17
C GLN A 80 22.65 22.60 9.35
N GLU A 81 22.78 21.42 9.97
CA GLU A 81 23.75 21.09 11.03
C GLU A 81 24.97 20.33 10.45
N LEU A 82 24.93 19.95 9.18
CA LEU A 82 26.01 19.26 8.47
C LEU A 82 26.88 20.25 7.68
N GLU A 83 28.17 20.30 8.02
CA GLU A 83 29.20 20.99 7.24
C GLU A 83 29.88 20.03 6.25
N GLU A 84 30.49 20.55 5.18
CA GLU A 84 31.20 19.73 4.19
C GLU A 84 32.52 19.20 4.76
N THR A 85 32.66 17.87 4.86
CA THR A 85 33.90 17.22 5.29
C THR A 85 35.02 17.44 4.28
N SER A 86 36.15 18.00 4.72
CA SER A 86 37.39 18.03 3.92
C SER A 86 37.90 16.61 3.68
N LEU A 87 38.13 16.23 2.42
CA LEU A 87 38.57 14.89 2.01
C LEU A 87 39.91 14.94 1.28
N ASP A 88 40.96 14.40 1.92
CA ASP A 88 42.32 14.39 1.38
C ASP A 88 42.50 13.48 0.14
N ASN A 89 41.55 12.59 -0.13
CA ASN A 89 41.59 11.62 -1.24
C ASN A 89 40.75 12.02 -2.47
N LEU A 90 40.41 13.31 -2.61
CA LEU A 90 39.59 13.81 -3.74
C LEU A 90 40.23 13.55 -5.13
N GLU A 91 41.56 13.47 -5.21
CA GLU A 91 42.28 13.11 -6.44
C GLU A 91 42.07 11.63 -6.83
N GLU A 92 42.11 10.71 -5.87
CA GLU A 92 41.79 9.28 -6.07
C GLU A 92 40.32 9.12 -6.50
N PHE A 93 39.41 9.82 -5.83
CA PHE A 93 37.99 9.85 -6.23
C PHE A 93 37.82 10.37 -7.67
N THR A 94 38.57 11.42 -8.05
CA THR A 94 38.55 11.96 -9.41
C THR A 94 39.12 10.95 -10.43
N GLN A 95 40.19 10.24 -10.09
CA GLN A 95 40.76 9.21 -10.97
C GLN A 95 39.81 8.01 -11.18
N LEU A 96 39.08 7.61 -10.13
CA LEU A 96 38.17 6.46 -10.17
C LEU A 96 36.79 6.77 -10.76
N PHE A 97 36.24 7.97 -10.50
CA PHE A 97 34.84 8.31 -10.76
C PHE A 97 34.62 9.49 -11.72
N SER A 98 35.68 10.10 -12.26
CA SER A 98 35.50 11.07 -13.35
C SER A 98 34.92 10.41 -14.59
N ARG A 99 34.09 11.17 -15.33
CA ARG A 99 33.55 10.71 -16.61
C ARG A 99 34.69 10.68 -17.61
N GLN A 100 35.19 9.48 -17.93
CA GLN A 100 36.19 9.29 -18.98
C GLN A 100 35.72 9.99 -20.26
N VAL A 101 36.55 10.87 -20.81
CA VAL A 101 36.24 11.56 -22.06
C VAL A 101 36.27 10.52 -23.17
N ILE A 102 35.08 10.08 -23.59
CA ILE A 102 34.92 9.23 -24.77
C ILE A 102 35.30 10.09 -25.97
N ILE A 103 36.59 10.08 -26.32
CA ILE A 103 37.08 10.54 -27.61
C ILE A 103 36.23 9.82 -28.66
N PRO A 104 35.48 10.53 -29.52
CA PRO A 104 34.67 9.87 -30.53
C PRO A 104 35.60 9.03 -31.39
N LYS A 105 35.51 7.69 -31.29
CA LYS A 105 36.25 6.79 -32.18
C LYS A 105 35.97 7.28 -33.59
N LEU A 106 37.04 7.62 -34.31
CA LEU A 106 36.94 7.98 -35.72
C LEU A 106 36.19 6.83 -36.38
N ARG A 107 35.01 7.11 -36.96
CA ARG A 107 34.16 6.04 -37.50
C ARG A 107 34.98 5.30 -38.54
N GLU A 108 35.39 4.07 -38.22
CA GLU A 108 35.89 3.14 -39.21
C GLU A 108 34.85 3.10 -40.33
N LYS A 109 35.31 2.97 -41.58
CA LYS A 109 34.43 3.03 -42.73
C LYS A 109 33.42 1.90 -42.62
N VAL A 110 32.23 2.22 -42.10
CA VAL A 110 31.04 1.39 -42.23
C VAL A 110 30.97 1.06 -43.70
N GLU A 111 31.15 -0.23 -44.01
CA GLU A 111 31.07 -0.71 -45.38
C GLU A 111 29.74 -0.26 -45.96
N LYS A 112 29.69 -0.01 -47.28
CA LYS A 112 28.46 0.48 -47.93
C LYS A 112 27.30 -0.36 -47.40
N PRO A 113 26.29 0.25 -46.74
CA PRO A 113 25.20 -0.54 -46.18
C PRO A 113 24.64 -1.38 -47.31
N GLU A 114 24.64 -2.69 -47.12
CA GLU A 114 24.02 -3.59 -48.07
C GLU A 114 22.60 -3.11 -48.28
N LYS A 115 22.11 -3.18 -49.52
CA LYS A 115 20.72 -2.83 -49.76
C LYS A 115 19.90 -3.83 -48.96
N THR A 116 19.05 -3.34 -48.06
CA THR A 116 18.03 -4.14 -47.38
C THR A 116 16.64 -3.64 -47.75
N ILE A 117 15.69 -4.57 -47.79
CA ILE A 117 14.27 -4.28 -48.04
C ILE A 117 13.60 -4.08 -46.69
N LYS A 118 13.02 -2.90 -46.50
CA LYS A 118 12.14 -2.59 -45.37
C LYS A 118 10.69 -2.74 -45.82
N ILE A 119 9.91 -3.45 -45.02
CA ILE A 119 8.47 -3.70 -45.21
C ILE A 119 7.69 -3.02 -44.07
N LEU A 120 8.24 -3.08 -42.85
CA LEU A 120 7.70 -2.39 -41.69
C LEU A 120 7.89 -0.87 -41.82
N ASP A 121 6.99 -0.10 -41.21
CA ASP A 121 7.18 1.36 -41.12
C ASP A 121 8.46 1.71 -40.34
N CYS A 122 8.99 2.92 -40.57
CA CYS A 122 10.28 3.34 -40.00
C CYS A 122 10.33 3.23 -38.46
N LYS A 123 9.25 3.56 -37.75
CA LYS A 123 9.16 3.49 -36.29
C LYS A 123 9.00 2.04 -35.81
N ARG A 124 8.19 1.23 -36.49
CA ARG A 124 8.03 -0.20 -36.20
C ARG A 124 9.32 -0.99 -36.41
N SER A 125 9.97 -0.80 -37.57
CA SER A 125 11.29 -1.31 -37.93
C SER A 125 12.34 -0.90 -36.89
N GLN A 126 12.36 0.38 -36.48
CA GLN A 126 13.27 0.88 -35.45
C GLN A 126 13.02 0.23 -34.07
N ASN A 127 11.77 0.14 -33.62
CA ASN A 127 11.44 -0.43 -32.31
C ASN A 127 11.85 -1.91 -32.20
N VAL A 128 11.48 -2.72 -33.21
CA VAL A 128 11.85 -4.14 -33.27
C VAL A 128 13.38 -4.30 -33.40
N GLY A 129 14.02 -3.48 -34.23
CA GLY A 129 15.48 -3.48 -34.42
C GLY A 129 16.29 -3.05 -33.19
N ILE A 130 15.76 -2.16 -32.36
CA ILE A 130 16.35 -1.80 -31.05
C ILE A 130 16.22 -2.99 -30.09
N PHE A 131 15.03 -3.57 -29.97
CA PHE A 131 14.81 -4.70 -29.07
C PHE A 131 15.68 -5.90 -29.44
N ALA A 132 15.66 -6.34 -30.70
CA ALA A 132 16.44 -7.48 -31.18
C ALA A 132 17.96 -7.30 -30.93
N LYS A 133 18.46 -6.06 -30.99
CA LYS A 133 19.87 -5.74 -30.67
C LYS A 133 20.16 -5.70 -29.18
N SER A 134 19.18 -5.34 -28.34
CA SER A 134 19.31 -5.33 -26.88
C SER A 134 19.28 -6.72 -26.23
N LEU A 135 18.86 -7.76 -26.96
CA LEU A 135 18.91 -9.15 -26.49
C LEU A 135 20.35 -9.64 -26.28
N HIS A 136 21.28 -9.25 -27.15
CA HIS A 136 22.69 -9.71 -27.13
C HIS A 136 22.87 -11.24 -27.17
N VAL A 137 21.92 -11.96 -27.76
CA VAL A 137 21.85 -13.42 -27.89
C VAL A 137 21.61 -13.76 -29.37
N GLU A 138 22.24 -14.81 -29.88
CA GLU A 138 22.11 -15.21 -31.30
C GLU A 138 20.78 -15.92 -31.59
N TRP A 139 20.34 -15.94 -32.85
CA TRP A 139 19.02 -16.50 -33.20
C TRP A 139 18.84 -17.94 -32.73
N ASP A 140 19.82 -18.79 -33.00
CA ASP A 140 19.74 -20.23 -32.72
C ASP A 140 19.65 -20.49 -31.20
N GLU A 141 20.19 -19.58 -30.38
CA GLU A 141 20.08 -19.60 -28.92
C GLU A 141 18.68 -19.16 -28.44
N ILE A 142 18.08 -18.14 -29.07
CA ILE A 142 16.69 -17.72 -28.80
C ILE A 142 15.71 -18.85 -29.14
N GLU A 143 15.88 -19.48 -30.30
CA GLU A 143 15.05 -20.62 -30.72
C GLU A 143 15.22 -21.81 -29.78
N CYS A 144 16.47 -22.15 -29.41
CA CYS A 144 16.78 -23.19 -28.44
C CYS A 144 16.14 -22.90 -27.07
N ALA A 145 16.22 -21.67 -26.57
CA ALA A 145 15.63 -21.27 -25.30
C ALA A 145 14.10 -21.41 -25.28
N ILE A 146 13.41 -21.08 -26.37
CA ILE A 146 11.95 -21.23 -26.50
C ILE A 146 11.54 -22.71 -26.61
N TYR A 147 12.36 -23.58 -27.21
CA TYR A 147 12.08 -25.02 -27.25
C TYR A 147 12.36 -25.76 -25.93
N HIS A 148 13.35 -25.31 -25.15
CA HIS A 148 13.78 -25.97 -23.90
C HIS A 148 13.34 -25.25 -22.62
N CYS A 149 12.56 -24.17 -22.73
CA CYS A 149 12.09 -23.33 -21.62
C CYS A 149 13.23 -22.67 -20.81
N ASP A 150 14.36 -22.34 -21.46
CA ASP A 150 15.55 -21.81 -20.78
C ASP A 150 15.44 -20.29 -20.56
N THR A 151 15.09 -19.91 -19.33
CA THR A 151 14.96 -18.51 -18.90
C THR A 151 16.28 -17.86 -18.48
N SER A 152 17.41 -18.59 -18.55
CA SER A 152 18.76 -18.06 -18.29
C SER A 152 19.42 -17.46 -19.53
N ILE A 153 19.06 -17.96 -20.72
CA ILE A 153 19.50 -17.43 -22.02
C ILE A 153 18.58 -16.27 -22.47
N VAL A 154 17.26 -16.47 -22.43
CA VAL A 154 16.28 -15.41 -22.73
C VAL A 154 15.41 -15.18 -21.50
N SER A 155 15.57 -14.03 -20.86
CA SER A 155 14.83 -13.72 -19.62
C SER A 155 13.31 -13.70 -19.82
N LEU A 156 12.55 -13.92 -18.75
CA LEU A 156 11.08 -13.85 -18.78
C LEU A 156 10.55 -12.52 -19.31
N GLU A 157 11.21 -11.40 -18.97
CA GLU A 157 10.89 -10.08 -19.52
C GLU A 157 11.17 -10.02 -21.03
N ALA A 158 12.33 -10.51 -21.49
CA ALA A 158 12.65 -10.57 -22.92
C ALA A 158 11.66 -11.47 -23.69
N MET A 159 11.25 -12.60 -23.11
CA MET A 159 10.21 -13.47 -23.66
C MET A 159 8.84 -12.76 -23.75
N GLN A 160 8.41 -12.06 -22.69
CA GLN A 160 7.21 -11.22 -22.73
C GLN A 160 7.30 -10.13 -23.82
N LYS A 161 8.47 -9.48 -23.98
CA LYS A 161 8.68 -8.49 -25.04
C LYS A 161 8.67 -9.10 -26.44
N ILE A 162 9.15 -10.33 -26.63
CA ILE A 162 8.99 -11.08 -27.90
C ILE A 162 7.50 -11.26 -28.25
N LEU A 163 6.63 -11.53 -27.25
CA LEU A 163 5.18 -11.57 -27.48
C LEU A 163 4.57 -10.19 -27.79
N GLU A 164 5.02 -9.13 -27.12
CA GLU A 164 4.51 -7.76 -27.36
C GLU A 164 4.86 -7.24 -28.77
N ILE A 165 6.06 -7.55 -29.28
CA ILE A 165 6.56 -6.99 -30.54
C ILE A 165 6.33 -7.88 -31.75
N LYS A 166 5.74 -9.07 -31.61
CA LYS A 166 5.51 -10.00 -32.73
C LYS A 166 4.81 -9.32 -33.91
N ALA A 167 5.02 -9.84 -35.12
CA ALA A 167 4.33 -9.33 -36.30
C ALA A 167 2.80 -9.49 -36.17
N SER A 168 2.04 -8.53 -36.71
CA SER A 168 0.62 -8.77 -37.05
C SER A 168 0.52 -9.76 -38.21
N ASP A 169 -0.65 -10.32 -38.44
CA ASP A 169 -0.86 -11.27 -39.54
C ASP A 169 -0.63 -10.60 -40.91
N GLU A 170 -0.94 -9.30 -41.05
CA GLU A 170 -0.69 -8.50 -42.25
C GLU A 170 0.80 -8.17 -42.45
N GLU A 171 1.50 -7.74 -41.38
CA GLU A 171 2.96 -7.53 -41.42
C GLU A 171 3.67 -8.83 -41.82
N LEU A 172 3.26 -9.94 -41.21
CA LEU A 172 3.84 -11.26 -41.43
C LEU A 172 3.56 -11.80 -42.84
N MET A 173 2.36 -11.57 -43.37
CA MET A 173 2.00 -11.94 -44.74
C MET A 173 2.90 -11.24 -45.76
N GLN A 174 3.10 -9.92 -45.62
CA GLN A 174 3.97 -9.14 -46.52
C GLN A 174 5.44 -9.58 -46.45
N ILE A 175 5.93 -9.86 -45.23
CA ILE A 175 7.30 -10.35 -45.01
C ILE A 175 7.50 -11.74 -45.64
N ARG A 176 6.50 -12.65 -45.55
CA ARG A 176 6.53 -13.98 -46.18
C ARG A 176 6.44 -13.90 -47.70
N GLU A 177 5.52 -13.12 -48.26
CA GLU A 177 5.38 -12.92 -49.72
C GLU A 177 6.69 -12.43 -50.34
N TYR A 178 7.39 -11.50 -49.69
CA TYR A 178 8.71 -11.04 -50.13
C TYR A 178 9.78 -12.15 -50.02
N ALA A 179 9.82 -12.87 -48.91
CA ALA A 179 10.80 -13.95 -48.69
C ALA A 179 10.65 -15.08 -49.73
N GLU A 180 9.43 -15.55 -49.98
CA GLU A 180 9.13 -16.59 -50.97
C GLU A 180 9.43 -16.12 -52.41
N SER A 181 9.13 -14.85 -52.71
CA SER A 181 9.52 -14.20 -53.97
C SER A 181 11.05 -14.12 -54.13
N SER A 182 11.81 -13.92 -53.05
CA SER A 182 13.28 -13.85 -53.08
C SER A 182 13.91 -15.20 -53.43
N VAL A 183 13.39 -16.29 -52.86
CA VAL A 183 13.86 -17.67 -53.09
C VAL A 183 13.55 -18.12 -54.52
N THR A 184 12.33 -17.81 -55.00
CA THR A 184 11.90 -18.14 -56.37
C THR A 184 12.78 -17.50 -57.46
N ASN A 185 13.45 -16.39 -57.13
CA ASN A 185 14.38 -15.68 -58.02
C ASN A 185 15.86 -16.07 -57.81
N ASN A 186 16.14 -17.34 -57.50
CA ASN A 186 17.49 -17.90 -57.28
C ASN A 186 18.32 -17.15 -56.21
N ASN A 187 17.68 -16.63 -55.15
CA ASN A 187 18.29 -15.79 -54.12
C ASN A 187 19.00 -14.52 -54.65
N ASN A 188 18.76 -14.12 -55.90
CA ASN A 188 19.37 -12.92 -56.51
C ASN A 188 18.58 -11.62 -56.19
N ALA A 189 17.81 -11.66 -55.11
CA ALA A 189 17.00 -10.55 -54.60
C ALA A 189 17.69 -9.87 -53.41
N ILE A 190 17.18 -8.69 -53.05
CA ILE A 190 17.74 -7.87 -51.98
C ILE A 190 17.29 -8.45 -50.63
N PRO A 191 18.17 -8.68 -49.64
CA PRO A 191 17.77 -9.26 -48.37
C PRO A 191 16.78 -8.37 -47.61
N LEU A 192 15.90 -8.99 -46.80
CA LEU A 192 15.09 -8.29 -45.80
C LEU A 192 15.99 -7.57 -44.80
N ASP A 193 15.53 -6.44 -44.25
CA ASP A 193 16.23 -5.78 -43.15
C ASP A 193 16.17 -6.61 -41.85
N GLN A 194 17.10 -6.36 -40.93
CA GLN A 194 17.25 -7.17 -39.71
C GLN A 194 15.96 -7.32 -38.86
N PRO A 195 15.10 -6.29 -38.68
CA PRO A 195 13.87 -6.41 -37.91
C PRO A 195 12.86 -7.37 -38.55
N GLU A 196 12.67 -7.25 -39.87
CA GLU A 196 11.82 -8.12 -40.69
C GLU A 196 12.30 -9.58 -40.64
N GLN A 197 13.61 -9.83 -40.74
CA GLN A 197 14.17 -11.17 -40.57
C GLN A 197 13.89 -11.76 -39.18
N PHE A 198 14.04 -10.95 -38.13
CA PHE A 198 13.80 -11.37 -36.75
C PHE A 198 12.34 -11.75 -36.50
N LEU A 199 11.36 -10.94 -36.98
CA LEU A 199 9.94 -11.29 -36.89
C LEU A 199 9.59 -12.55 -37.69
N LEU A 200 10.17 -12.70 -38.90
CA LEU A 200 9.95 -13.89 -39.72
C LEU A 200 10.44 -15.16 -39.02
N ARG A 201 11.66 -15.14 -38.45
CA ARG A 201 12.21 -16.30 -37.73
C ARG A 201 11.39 -16.67 -36.49
N ILE A 202 10.97 -15.70 -35.68
CA ILE A 202 10.05 -15.94 -34.54
C ILE A 202 8.75 -16.61 -35.01
N SER A 203 8.18 -16.15 -36.13
CA SER A 203 6.95 -16.73 -36.68
C SER A 203 7.08 -18.19 -37.17
N SER A 204 8.31 -18.66 -37.38
CA SER A 204 8.62 -20.02 -37.85
C SER A 204 8.72 -21.03 -36.71
N ILE A 205 8.92 -20.58 -35.47
CA ILE A 205 8.88 -21.45 -34.29
C ILE A 205 7.44 -21.95 -34.11
N SER A 206 7.27 -23.28 -34.13
CA SER A 206 5.95 -23.91 -34.08
C SER A 206 5.27 -23.64 -32.74
N PHE A 207 4.14 -22.92 -32.78
CA PHE A 207 3.38 -22.44 -31.61
C PHE A 207 4.19 -21.49 -30.68
N PHE A 208 4.98 -20.56 -31.26
CA PHE A 208 5.82 -19.66 -30.47
C PHE A 208 5.04 -18.80 -29.45
N SER A 209 3.84 -18.33 -29.82
CA SER A 209 3.03 -17.47 -28.96
C SER A 209 2.53 -18.23 -27.72
N GLU A 210 2.14 -19.47 -27.94
CA GLU A 210 1.63 -20.40 -26.94
C GLU A 210 2.78 -20.88 -26.05
N ARG A 211 3.91 -21.31 -26.63
CA ARG A 211 5.13 -21.73 -25.89
C ARG A 211 5.59 -20.67 -24.91
N ILE A 212 5.77 -19.44 -25.37
CA ILE A 212 6.22 -18.36 -24.50
C ILE A 212 5.17 -18.05 -23.43
N SER A 213 3.87 -18.05 -23.78
CA SER A 213 2.79 -17.86 -22.81
C SER A 213 2.81 -18.94 -21.72
N CYS A 214 3.11 -20.19 -22.07
CA CYS A 214 3.28 -21.30 -21.12
C CYS A 214 4.53 -21.12 -20.24
N ILE A 215 5.69 -20.76 -20.82
CA ILE A 215 6.94 -20.53 -20.05
C ILE A 215 6.75 -19.41 -19.03
N VAL A 216 6.18 -18.28 -19.47
CA VAL A 216 5.89 -17.12 -18.61
C VAL A 216 4.90 -17.50 -17.50
N PHE A 217 3.80 -18.17 -17.85
CA PHE A 217 2.82 -18.62 -16.86
C PHE A 217 3.40 -19.63 -15.86
N GLN A 218 4.20 -20.59 -16.31
CA GLN A 218 4.84 -21.61 -15.46
C GLN A 218 5.75 -20.97 -14.41
N ALA A 219 6.52 -19.95 -14.78
CA ALA A 219 7.37 -19.21 -13.85
C ALA A 219 6.57 -18.36 -12.86
N GLU A 220 5.53 -17.67 -13.33
CA GLU A 220 4.68 -16.77 -12.54
C GLU A 220 3.67 -17.49 -11.61
N PHE A 221 3.26 -18.72 -11.95
CA PHE A 221 2.12 -19.40 -11.31
C PHE A 221 2.28 -19.52 -9.79
N GLU A 222 3.46 -19.97 -9.35
CA GLU A 222 3.71 -20.30 -7.94
C GLU A 222 3.78 -19.03 -7.06
N GLU A 223 4.22 -17.88 -7.60
CA GLU A 223 4.16 -16.61 -6.88
C GLU A 223 2.72 -16.11 -6.75
N HIS A 224 1.95 -16.10 -7.84
CA HIS A 224 0.54 -15.70 -7.82
C HIS A 224 -0.29 -16.59 -6.88
N TYR A 225 -0.11 -17.91 -6.95
CA TYR A 225 -0.75 -18.86 -6.04
C TYR A 225 -0.35 -18.60 -4.58
N LYS A 226 0.96 -18.45 -4.29
CA LYS A 226 1.43 -18.08 -2.94
C LYS A 226 0.92 -16.72 -2.47
N CYS A 227 0.66 -15.76 -3.37
CA CYS A 227 0.10 -14.46 -3.02
C CYS A 227 -1.32 -14.60 -2.45
N VAL A 228 -2.23 -15.22 -3.19
CA VAL A 228 -3.61 -15.44 -2.72
C VAL A 228 -3.66 -16.39 -1.53
N SER A 229 -2.88 -17.47 -1.57
CA SER A 229 -2.80 -18.46 -0.48
C SER A 229 -2.36 -17.82 0.84
N ARG A 230 -1.38 -16.89 0.82
CA ARG A 230 -1.00 -16.10 2.01
C ARG A 230 -2.14 -15.21 2.51
N LYS A 231 -2.79 -14.42 1.64
CA LYS A 231 -3.93 -13.57 2.02
C LYS A 231 -5.01 -14.38 2.76
N LEU A 232 -5.50 -15.45 2.14
CA LEU A 232 -6.56 -16.30 2.69
C LEU A 232 -6.12 -17.03 3.97
N LYS A 233 -4.86 -17.49 4.03
CA LYS A 233 -4.31 -18.12 5.24
C LYS A 233 -4.26 -17.15 6.42
N THR A 234 -3.86 -15.90 6.22
CA THR A 234 -3.85 -14.90 7.30
C THR A 234 -5.25 -14.70 7.88
N VAL A 235 -6.28 -14.45 7.04
CA VAL A 235 -7.65 -14.28 7.57
C VAL A 235 -8.13 -15.53 8.29
N LYS A 236 -7.88 -16.71 7.72
CA LYS A 236 -8.22 -17.99 8.35
C LYS A 236 -7.61 -18.09 9.76
N GLN A 237 -6.30 -17.86 9.90
CA GLN A 237 -5.60 -17.96 11.19
C GLN A 237 -6.08 -16.92 12.20
N THR A 238 -6.40 -15.68 11.76
CA THR A 238 -6.99 -14.65 12.61
C THR A 238 -8.40 -15.05 13.09
N CYS A 239 -9.23 -15.63 12.22
CA CYS A 239 -10.54 -16.15 12.60
C CYS A 239 -10.45 -17.34 13.56
N GLU A 240 -9.56 -18.31 13.30
CA GLU A 240 -9.30 -19.44 14.20
C GLU A 240 -8.88 -18.93 15.59
N PHE A 241 -7.92 -18.00 15.69
CA PHE A 241 -7.52 -17.40 16.96
C PHE A 241 -8.70 -16.74 17.71
N LEU A 242 -9.50 -15.93 17.02
CA LEU A 242 -10.61 -15.18 17.61
C LEU A 242 -11.78 -16.08 18.07
N MET A 243 -11.93 -17.27 17.47
CA MET A 243 -12.94 -18.26 17.87
C MET A 243 -12.44 -19.24 18.93
N GLU A 244 -11.15 -19.60 18.90
CA GLU A 244 -10.62 -20.71 19.69
C GLU A 244 -9.90 -20.29 20.97
N SER A 245 -9.32 -19.09 21.07
CA SER A 245 -8.57 -18.66 22.28
C SER A 245 -9.44 -18.66 23.56
N GLU A 246 -9.07 -19.53 24.50
CA GLU A 246 -9.66 -19.59 25.85
C GLU A 246 -9.30 -18.35 26.69
N GLU A 247 -8.17 -17.72 26.40
CA GLU A 247 -7.74 -16.48 27.03
C GLU A 247 -8.64 -15.30 26.62
N LEU A 248 -9.03 -15.22 25.35
CA LEU A 248 -9.99 -14.23 24.83
C LEU A 248 -11.40 -14.48 25.38
N LYS A 249 -11.86 -15.75 25.42
CA LYS A 249 -13.13 -16.15 26.07
C LYS A 249 -13.13 -15.77 27.55
N HIS A 250 -12.02 -15.96 28.26
CA HIS A 250 -11.87 -15.54 29.66
C HIS A 250 -11.92 -14.01 29.82
N LEU A 251 -11.26 -13.24 28.95
CA LEU A 251 -11.37 -11.78 28.95
C LEU A 251 -12.82 -11.31 28.72
N PHE A 252 -13.52 -11.90 27.75
CA PHE A 252 -14.94 -11.61 27.50
C PHE A 252 -15.84 -11.99 28.68
N SER A 253 -15.55 -13.10 29.38
CA SER A 253 -16.25 -13.48 30.62
C SER A 253 -16.07 -12.45 31.75
N ILE A 254 -14.87 -11.88 31.90
CA ILE A 254 -14.61 -10.78 32.85
C ILE A 254 -15.42 -9.53 32.46
N ILE A 255 -15.44 -9.16 31.18
CA ILE A 255 -16.20 -8.02 30.66
C ILE A 255 -17.70 -8.21 30.90
N LEU A 256 -18.24 -9.40 30.59
CA LEU A 256 -19.65 -9.75 30.78
C LEU A 256 -20.04 -9.69 32.27
N THR A 257 -19.22 -10.27 33.15
CA THR A 257 -19.43 -10.29 34.59
C THR A 257 -19.48 -8.87 35.17
N LEU A 258 -18.51 -8.02 34.81
CA LEU A 258 -18.47 -6.63 35.28
C LEU A 258 -19.62 -5.79 34.70
N GLY A 259 -19.95 -5.96 33.42
CA GLY A 259 -21.10 -5.31 32.78
C GLY A 259 -22.43 -5.67 33.43
N ASN A 260 -22.65 -6.97 33.71
CA ASN A 260 -23.84 -7.45 34.40
C ASN A 260 -23.96 -6.95 35.85
N PHE A 261 -22.83 -6.85 36.57
CA PHE A 261 -22.80 -6.27 37.91
C PHE A 261 -23.13 -4.76 37.87
N MET A 262 -22.50 -4.00 36.98
CA MET A 262 -22.71 -2.57 36.83
C MET A 262 -24.12 -2.20 36.36
N ASN A 263 -24.76 -3.04 35.55
CA ASN A 263 -26.14 -2.88 35.10
C ASN A 263 -27.17 -3.56 36.02
N GLY A 264 -26.79 -3.95 37.25
CA GLY A 264 -27.69 -4.57 38.22
C GLY A 264 -28.98 -3.77 38.41
N GLY A 265 -30.14 -4.45 38.33
CA GLY A 265 -31.46 -3.82 38.40
C GLY A 265 -31.97 -3.23 37.07
N ASN A 266 -31.13 -3.05 36.04
CA ASN A 266 -31.61 -2.65 34.72
C ASN A 266 -32.14 -3.86 33.93
N ARG A 267 -33.47 -3.96 33.86
CA ARG A 267 -34.25 -5.03 33.18
C ARG A 267 -34.01 -5.19 31.67
N THR A 268 -33.11 -4.40 31.07
CA THR A 268 -32.72 -4.45 29.65
C THR A 268 -31.20 -4.49 29.42
N ARG A 269 -30.38 -4.49 30.48
CA ARG A 269 -28.90 -4.35 30.37
C ARG A 269 -28.10 -5.14 31.40
N GLY A 270 -28.70 -5.58 32.50
CA GLY A 270 -28.10 -6.53 33.45
C GLY A 270 -28.74 -7.90 33.30
N GLN A 271 -28.01 -8.95 33.67
CA GLN A 271 -28.37 -10.36 33.38
C GLN A 271 -28.47 -10.64 31.87
N ALA A 272 -27.53 -10.11 31.10
CA ALA A 272 -27.35 -10.44 29.69
C ALA A 272 -26.41 -11.65 29.53
N ASP A 273 -26.69 -12.51 28.56
CA ASP A 273 -25.87 -13.69 28.22
C ASP A 273 -24.65 -13.35 27.35
N GLY A 274 -24.58 -12.13 26.81
CA GLY A 274 -23.51 -11.67 25.93
C GLY A 274 -23.61 -10.17 25.61
N PHE A 275 -22.69 -9.67 24.77
CA PHE A 275 -22.64 -8.28 24.33
C PHE A 275 -22.20 -8.18 22.85
N GLY A 276 -22.59 -7.10 22.18
CA GLY A 276 -22.07 -6.75 20.86
C GLY A 276 -20.63 -6.20 20.96
N LEU A 277 -19.76 -6.57 20.01
CA LEU A 277 -18.34 -6.21 20.03
C LEU A 277 -18.08 -4.70 19.97
N GLU A 278 -19.07 -3.90 19.52
CA GLU A 278 -19.02 -2.44 19.54
C GLU A 278 -19.02 -1.82 20.96
N ILE A 279 -19.06 -2.63 22.02
CA ILE A 279 -18.77 -2.18 23.39
C ILE A 279 -17.27 -2.08 23.69
N LEU A 280 -16.43 -2.89 23.02
CA LEU A 280 -15.01 -3.04 23.39
C LEU A 280 -14.23 -1.71 23.28
N SER A 281 -14.51 -0.93 22.23
CA SER A 281 -13.93 0.40 22.02
C SER A 281 -14.31 1.43 23.10
N LYS A 282 -15.42 1.21 23.82
CA LYS A 282 -15.98 2.11 24.84
C LYS A 282 -15.51 1.79 26.26
N LEU A 283 -14.83 0.65 26.47
CA LEU A 283 -14.29 0.25 27.79
C LEU A 283 -13.25 1.24 28.33
N LYS A 284 -12.61 2.02 27.45
CA LYS A 284 -11.69 3.11 27.80
C LYS A 284 -12.40 4.39 28.29
N ASP A 285 -13.64 4.62 27.86
CA ASP A 285 -14.36 5.87 28.11
C ASP A 285 -15.06 5.87 29.49
N VAL A 286 -15.40 4.69 30.00
CA VAL A 286 -15.96 4.50 31.35
C VAL A 286 -14.84 4.68 32.39
N LYS A 287 -14.92 5.77 33.17
CA LYS A 287 -13.94 6.12 34.21
C LYS A 287 -14.42 5.82 35.63
N SER A 288 -13.46 5.62 36.53
CA SER A 288 -13.66 5.46 37.97
C SER A 288 -14.21 6.73 38.64
N ALA A 289 -14.57 6.64 39.92
CA ALA A 289 -15.08 7.78 40.70
C ALA A 289 -14.08 8.94 40.76
N ASP A 290 -12.80 8.62 41.01
CA ASP A 290 -11.63 9.50 41.01
C ASP A 290 -11.07 9.81 39.61
N THR A 291 -11.65 9.22 38.56
CA THR A 291 -11.32 9.37 37.13
C THR A 291 -9.92 8.94 36.66
N ASN A 292 -9.00 8.57 37.55
CA ASN A 292 -7.64 8.14 37.19
C ASN A 292 -7.59 6.75 36.53
N THR A 293 -8.60 5.91 36.75
CA THR A 293 -8.66 4.53 36.21
C THR A 293 -9.84 4.40 35.25
N THR A 294 -9.67 3.67 34.14
CA THR A 294 -10.79 3.30 33.24
C THR A 294 -11.24 1.86 33.48
N LEU A 295 -12.45 1.52 33.03
CA LEU A 295 -12.97 0.15 33.11
C LEU A 295 -12.03 -0.84 32.38
N LEU A 296 -11.45 -0.44 31.24
CA LEU A 296 -10.42 -1.22 30.54
C LEU A 296 -9.18 -1.51 31.42
N HIS A 297 -8.63 -0.50 32.11
CA HIS A 297 -7.52 -0.71 33.06
C HIS A 297 -7.90 -1.68 34.18
N PHE A 298 -9.14 -1.59 34.69
CA PHE A 298 -9.64 -2.49 35.73
C PHE A 298 -9.81 -3.93 35.22
N ILE A 299 -10.30 -4.11 33.99
CA ILE A 299 -10.44 -5.42 33.33
C ILE A 299 -9.07 -6.07 33.16
N ILE A 300 -8.10 -5.38 32.56
CA ILE A 300 -6.75 -5.92 32.31
C ILE A 300 -6.05 -6.29 33.62
N ARG A 301 -6.14 -5.44 34.66
CA ARG A 301 -5.62 -5.76 36.00
C ARG A 301 -6.32 -6.97 36.62
N THR A 302 -7.63 -7.13 36.41
CA THR A 302 -8.41 -8.29 36.87
C THR A 302 -8.02 -9.58 36.14
N TYR A 303 -7.83 -9.52 34.82
CA TYR A 303 -7.33 -10.64 34.00
C TYR A 303 -5.94 -11.09 34.46
N ILE A 304 -4.96 -10.18 34.54
CA ILE A 304 -3.61 -10.46 35.05
C ILE A 304 -3.65 -11.05 36.47
N SER A 305 -4.53 -10.55 37.33
CA SER A 305 -4.70 -11.09 38.69
C SER A 305 -5.24 -12.53 38.70
N GLN A 306 -6.12 -12.90 37.75
CA GLN A 306 -6.64 -14.26 37.63
C GLN A 306 -5.59 -15.21 37.03
N CYS A 307 -4.89 -14.83 35.96
CA CYS A 307 -3.77 -15.62 35.41
C CYS A 307 -2.71 -15.94 36.48
N ARG A 308 -2.35 -14.95 37.32
CA ARG A 308 -1.40 -15.15 38.43
C ARG A 308 -1.93 -16.03 39.56
N LYS A 309 -3.24 -16.08 39.80
CA LYS A 309 -3.86 -17.03 40.75
C LYS A 309 -3.85 -18.46 40.20
N SER A 310 -3.92 -18.61 38.88
CA SER A 310 -3.75 -19.89 38.17
C SER A 310 -2.29 -20.33 38.02
N GLY A 311 -1.34 -19.63 38.65
CA GLY A 311 0.10 -20.00 38.68
C GLY A 311 0.96 -19.37 37.58
N ILE A 312 0.38 -18.65 36.61
CA ILE A 312 1.12 -18.07 35.48
C ILE A 312 1.96 -16.88 35.96
N ILE A 313 3.26 -16.86 35.69
CA ILE A 313 4.13 -15.72 36.03
C ILE A 313 3.89 -14.53 35.10
N LEU A 314 4.15 -13.31 35.57
CA LEU A 314 3.77 -12.07 34.86
C LEU A 314 4.36 -11.98 33.44
N GLN A 315 5.57 -12.51 33.24
CA GLN A 315 6.29 -12.53 31.97
C GLN A 315 5.71 -13.53 30.94
N GLU A 316 4.95 -14.53 31.39
CA GLU A 316 4.35 -15.57 30.54
C GLU A 316 2.89 -15.27 30.18
N ILE A 317 2.29 -14.22 30.77
CA ILE A 317 0.93 -13.79 30.45
C ILE A 317 0.92 -13.15 29.06
N LYS A 318 0.61 -13.97 28.05
CA LYS A 318 0.27 -13.51 26.71
C LYS A 318 -0.97 -12.62 26.76
N LEU A 319 -0.99 -11.59 25.92
CA LEU A 319 -2.20 -10.79 25.73
C LEU A 319 -3.26 -11.63 25.00
N PRO A 320 -4.53 -11.62 25.45
CA PRO A 320 -5.61 -12.43 24.89
C PRO A 320 -6.19 -11.83 23.60
N ILE A 321 -5.34 -11.41 22.67
CA ILE A 321 -5.69 -10.76 21.40
C ILE A 321 -4.71 -11.21 20.30
N PRO A 322 -5.12 -11.24 19.02
CA PRO A 322 -4.20 -11.51 17.91
C PRO A 322 -3.16 -10.39 17.80
N ASP A 323 -2.05 -10.66 17.11
CA ASP A 323 -1.07 -9.62 16.79
C ASP A 323 -1.73 -8.52 15.93
N PRO A 324 -1.57 -7.23 16.27
CA PRO A 324 -2.20 -6.13 15.53
C PRO A 324 -1.85 -6.14 14.03
N ALA A 325 -0.60 -6.47 13.66
CA ALA A 325 -0.20 -6.48 12.26
C ALA A 325 -0.83 -7.65 11.49
N ASP A 326 -1.08 -8.79 12.12
CA ASP A 326 -1.80 -9.91 11.48
C ASP A 326 -3.32 -9.65 11.41
N LEU A 327 -3.89 -8.94 12.39
CA LEU A 327 -5.27 -8.46 12.32
C LEU A 327 -5.45 -7.42 11.21
N ASP A 328 -4.55 -6.43 11.11
CA ASP A 328 -4.60 -5.40 10.06
C ASP A 328 -4.45 -6.04 8.66
N LYS A 329 -3.51 -6.98 8.49
CA LYS A 329 -3.37 -7.78 7.25
C LYS A 329 -4.65 -8.54 6.92
N ALA A 330 -5.33 -9.12 7.91
CA ALA A 330 -6.58 -9.87 7.69
C ALA A 330 -7.76 -8.96 7.31
N VAL A 331 -7.86 -7.78 7.92
CA VAL A 331 -8.94 -6.80 7.68
C VAL A 331 -8.89 -6.22 6.26
N ILE A 332 -7.70 -6.10 5.65
CA ILE A 332 -7.53 -5.56 4.29
C ILE A 332 -7.63 -6.61 3.17
N VAL A 333 -7.98 -7.87 3.45
CA VAL A 333 -8.11 -8.90 2.40
C VAL A 333 -9.41 -8.73 1.62
N ASP A 334 -9.27 -8.28 0.39
CA ASP A 334 -10.33 -8.30 -0.61
C ASP A 334 -10.55 -9.72 -1.16
N TYR A 335 -11.76 -10.26 -0.92
CA TYR A 335 -12.18 -11.59 -1.37
C TYR A 335 -12.60 -11.64 -2.85
N ASP A 336 -13.01 -10.51 -3.43
CA ASP A 336 -13.35 -10.40 -4.84
C ASP A 336 -12.08 -10.38 -5.70
N ASP A 337 -11.05 -9.64 -5.26
CA ASP A 337 -9.68 -9.73 -5.80
C ASP A 337 -9.12 -11.15 -5.70
N CYS A 338 -9.15 -11.78 -4.51
CA CYS A 338 -8.68 -13.15 -4.33
C CYS A 338 -9.42 -14.14 -5.25
N ARG A 339 -10.74 -13.99 -5.42
CA ARG A 339 -11.52 -14.81 -6.34
C ARG A 339 -11.14 -14.56 -7.80
N MET A 340 -10.99 -13.29 -8.21
CA MET A 340 -10.57 -12.91 -9.56
C MET A 340 -9.20 -13.51 -9.91
N GLN A 341 -8.21 -13.39 -9.01
CA GLN A 341 -6.87 -13.96 -9.21
C GLN A 341 -6.91 -15.49 -9.34
N LEU A 342 -7.68 -16.19 -8.48
CA LEU A 342 -7.85 -17.65 -8.59
C LEU A 342 -8.59 -18.07 -9.87
N THR A 343 -9.58 -17.30 -10.32
CA THR A 343 -10.28 -17.54 -11.60
C THR A 343 -9.35 -17.30 -12.80
N MET A 344 -8.48 -16.29 -12.75
CA MET A 344 -7.46 -16.03 -13.78
C MET A 344 -6.44 -17.16 -13.85
N LEU A 345 -5.90 -17.61 -12.71
CA LEU A 345 -4.99 -18.76 -12.65
C LEU A 345 -5.65 -20.02 -13.20
N ARG A 346 -6.86 -20.33 -12.73
CA ARG A 346 -7.65 -21.48 -13.22
C ARG A 346 -7.88 -21.40 -14.74
N SER A 347 -8.28 -20.24 -15.26
CA SER A 347 -8.50 -20.04 -16.70
C SER A 347 -7.22 -20.26 -17.53
N LYS A 348 -6.06 -19.79 -17.05
CA LYS A 348 -4.77 -20.09 -17.68
C LYS A 348 -4.39 -21.58 -17.58
N THR A 349 -4.77 -22.30 -16.52
CA THR A 349 -4.49 -23.74 -16.38
C THR A 349 -5.47 -24.64 -17.16
N GLU A 350 -6.73 -24.23 -17.35
CA GLU A 350 -7.75 -25.00 -18.08
C GLU A 350 -7.83 -24.63 -19.57
N GLY A 351 -7.16 -23.56 -19.99
CA GLY A 351 -7.09 -23.06 -21.38
C GLY A 351 -5.73 -23.25 -22.06
N MET A 352 -4.87 -24.11 -21.50
CA MET A 352 -3.56 -24.55 -22.04
C MET A 352 -3.56 -26.06 -22.29
#